data_AF-A0A848AS23-F1
#
_entry.id   AF-A0A848AS23-F1
#
_cell.length_a   1.000
_cell.length_b   1.000
_cell.length_c   1.000
_cell.angle_alpha   90.00
_cell.angle_beta   90.00
_cell.angle_gamma   90.00
#
_symmetry.space_group_name_H-M   'P 1'
#
loop_
_entity.id
_entity.type
_entity.pdbx_description
1 polymer ?
#
loop_
_entity_poly.entity_id
_entity_poly.type
_entity_poly.pdbx_seq_one_letter_code
_entity_poly.pdbx_strand_id
1 'polypeptide(L)'
;MVESDILAALREAYQRAGTQGGLARMAGVSQGRIADYLNERCSIGNMTISVFLRLFPNMAIDFFGGRSANPVNDLLQEQLLEIFDSLDDRSKVRLIAMAAANFGDKIREETRK
;
A
#
# COMPACT_ATOMS: atom_id res chain seq x y z
N MET A 1 0.35 3.71 4.96
CA MET A 1 0.69 4.96 4.26
C MET A 1 0.71 6.08 5.28
N VAL A 2 1.85 6.74 5.46
CA VAL A 2 2.05 7.91 6.32
C VAL A 2 2.36 9.15 5.46
N GLU A 3 2.29 10.37 6.03
CA GLU A 3 2.52 11.61 5.25
C GLU A 3 3.88 11.64 4.55
N SER A 4 4.92 11.04 5.15
CA SER A 4 6.25 10.94 4.53
C SER A 4 6.26 10.11 3.25
N ASP A 5 5.42 9.08 3.14
CA ASP A 5 5.28 8.27 1.93
C ASP A 5 4.72 9.11 0.78
N ILE A 6 3.71 9.93 1.09
CA ILE A 6 3.07 10.82 0.12
C ILE A 6 4.03 11.94 -0.28
N LEU A 7 4.81 12.48 0.65
CA LEU A 7 5.81 13.49 0.33
C LEU A 7 6.90 12.94 -0.59
N ALA A 8 7.37 11.70 -0.37
CA ALA A 8 8.30 11.02 -1.26
C ALA A 8 7.70 10.83 -2.66
N ALA A 9 6.44 10.37 -2.73
CA ALA A 9 5.71 10.24 -3.99
C ALA A 9 5.52 11.59 -4.69
N LEU A 10 5.29 12.68 -3.95
CA LEU A 10 5.15 14.03 -4.50
C LEU A 10 6.47 14.54 -5.07
N ARG A 11 7.60 14.27 -4.41
CA ARG A 11 8.95 14.58 -4.92
C ARG A 11 9.25 13.82 -6.20
N GLU A 12 8.88 12.54 -6.26
CA GLU A 12 8.99 11.72 -7.49
C GLU A 12 8.10 12.28 -8.61
N ALA A 13 6.85 12.63 -8.31
CA ALA A 13 5.94 13.24 -9.29
C ALA A 13 6.48 14.59 -9.81
N TYR A 14 7.11 15.39 -8.94
CA TYR A 14 7.81 16.61 -9.33
C TYR A 14 8.95 16.35 -10.32
N GLN A 15 9.80 15.34 -10.06
CA GLN A 15 10.88 14.95 -10.97
C GLN A 15 10.33 14.52 -12.34
N ARG A 16 9.25 13.72 -12.37
CA ARG A 16 8.60 13.28 -13.61
C ARG A 16 7.96 14.42 -14.40
N ALA A 17 7.37 15.39 -13.70
CA ALA A 17 6.77 16.57 -14.32
C ALA A 17 7.82 17.60 -14.80
N GLY A 18 9.08 17.47 -14.35
CA GLY A 18 10.23 18.30 -14.69
C GLY A 18 10.25 19.71 -14.07
N THR A 19 9.07 20.31 -13.82
CA THR A 19 8.95 21.65 -13.23
C THR A 19 7.78 21.75 -12.27
N GLN A 20 7.84 22.73 -11.36
CA GLN A 20 6.75 22.93 -10.38
C GLN A 20 5.47 23.39 -11.09
N GLY A 21 5.60 24.19 -12.15
CA GLY A 21 4.49 24.59 -13.00
C GLY A 21 3.87 23.41 -13.77
N GLY A 22 4.70 22.46 -14.22
CA GLY A 22 4.23 21.20 -14.82
C GLY A 22 3.36 20.41 -13.84
N LEU A 23 3.88 20.18 -12.63
CA LEU A 23 3.16 19.46 -11.58
C LEU A 23 1.88 20.20 -11.14
N ALA A 24 1.94 21.52 -11.02
CA ALA A 24 0.80 22.36 -10.65
C ALA A 24 -0.35 22.27 -11.67
N ARG A 25 -0.03 22.24 -12.97
CA ARG A 25 -1.02 22.03 -14.03
C ARG A 25 -1.67 20.64 -13.95
N MET A 26 -0.88 19.59 -13.70
CA MET A 26 -1.42 18.23 -13.52
C MET A 26 -2.36 18.17 -12.31
N ALA A 27 -1.94 18.75 -11.19
CA ALA A 27 -2.69 18.82 -9.95
C ALA A 27 -3.91 19.77 -10.03
N GLY A 28 -3.92 20.70 -10.97
CA GLY A 28 -4.92 21.78 -11.09
C GLY A 28 -4.91 22.70 -9.87
N VAL A 29 -3.71 23.08 -9.40
CA VAL A 29 -3.49 24.04 -8.29
C VAL A 29 -2.45 25.08 -8.70
N SER A 30 -2.22 26.10 -7.87
CA SER A 30 -1.16 27.08 -8.11
C SER A 30 0.23 26.48 -7.88
N GLN A 31 1.24 27.00 -8.58
CA GLN A 31 2.64 26.60 -8.37
C GLN A 31 3.10 26.85 -6.93
N GLY A 32 2.66 27.96 -6.31
CA GLY A 32 2.93 28.26 -4.91
C GLY A 32 2.43 27.16 -3.97
N ARG A 33 1.24 26.60 -4.22
CA ARG A 33 0.69 25.52 -3.42
C ARG A 33 1.50 24.22 -3.54
N ILE A 34 2.05 23.92 -4.72
CA ILE A 34 3.01 22.81 -4.89
C ILE A 34 4.29 23.08 -4.09
N ALA A 35 4.82 24.30 -4.15
CA ALA A 35 6.01 24.68 -3.39
C ALA A 35 5.76 24.59 -1.87
N ASP A 36 4.57 24.96 -1.39
CA ASP A 36 4.22 24.85 0.02
C ASP A 36 4.18 23.40 0.50
N TYR A 37 3.68 22.47 -0.33
CA TYR A 37 3.72 21.04 -0.03
C TYR A 37 5.15 20.49 -0.05
N LEU A 38 5.95 20.82 -1.08
CA LEU A 38 7.33 20.30 -1.24
C LEU A 38 8.28 20.80 -0.14
N ASN A 39 8.07 22.04 0.32
CA ASN A 39 8.83 22.66 1.40
C ASN A 39 8.19 22.44 2.77
N GLU A 40 7.14 21.62 2.86
CA GLU A 40 6.50 21.22 4.12
C GLU A 40 5.92 22.42 4.91
N ARG A 41 5.66 23.55 4.23
CA ARG A 41 4.97 24.73 4.80
C ARG A 41 3.47 24.52 4.95
N CYS A 42 2.94 23.55 4.21
CA CYS A 42 1.56 23.08 4.33
C CYS A 42 1.59 21.56 4.50
N SER A 43 0.89 21.05 5.52
CA SER A 43 0.74 19.60 5.72
C SER A 43 0.09 18.97 4.49
N ILE A 44 0.62 17.79 4.13
CA ILE A 44 0.08 16.98 3.03
C ILE A 44 -1.35 16.53 3.34
N GLY A 45 -1.70 16.28 4.61
CA GLY A 45 -3.06 16.01 5.06
C GLY A 45 -4.08 17.10 4.73
N ASN A 46 -3.65 18.35 4.48
CA ASN A 46 -4.52 19.45 4.05
C ASN A 46 -4.76 19.47 2.52
N MET A 47 -4.20 18.51 1.78
CA MET A 47 -4.46 18.35 0.36
C MET A 47 -5.89 17.83 0.14
N THR A 48 -6.63 18.44 -0.79
CA THR A 48 -7.94 17.91 -1.15
C THR A 48 -7.79 16.60 -1.91
N ILE A 49 -8.74 15.69 -1.71
CA ILE A 49 -8.72 14.38 -2.37
C ILE A 49 -8.67 14.51 -3.90
N SER A 50 -9.33 15.52 -4.48
CA SER A 50 -9.29 15.78 -5.92
C SER A 50 -7.90 16.13 -6.43
N VAL A 51 -7.12 16.89 -5.66
CA VAL A 51 -5.73 17.22 -6.01
C VAL A 51 -4.85 15.97 -5.89
N PHE A 52 -5.04 15.21 -4.82
CA PHE A 52 -4.33 13.94 -4.59
C PHE A 52 -4.53 12.93 -5.72
N LEU A 53 -5.78 12.71 -6.15
CA LEU A 53 -6.10 11.80 -7.26
C LEU A 53 -5.52 12.26 -8.60
N ARG A 54 -5.45 13.57 -8.86
CA ARG A 54 -4.82 14.10 -10.08
C ARG A 54 -3.29 13.97 -10.08
N LEU A 55 -2.66 14.10 -8.91
CA LEU A 55 -1.22 13.92 -8.74
C LEU A 55 -0.81 12.46 -8.94
N PHE A 56 -1.65 11.52 -8.50
CA PHE A 56 -1.36 10.09 -8.52
C PHE A 56 -2.44 9.29 -9.26
N PRO A 57 -2.61 9.50 -10.58
CA PRO A 57 -3.73 8.90 -11.34
C PRO A 57 -3.69 7.37 -11.42
N ASN A 58 -2.51 6.77 -11.25
CA ASN A 58 -2.31 5.31 -11.31
C ASN A 58 -2.16 4.68 -9.92
N MET A 59 -2.50 5.39 -8.86
CA MET A 59 -2.42 4.88 -7.50
C MET A 59 -3.55 3.89 -7.22
N ALA A 60 -3.20 2.78 -6.58
CA ALA A 60 -4.16 1.86 -5.98
C ALA A 60 -4.33 2.18 -4.50
N ILE A 61 -5.57 2.22 -4.02
CA ILE A 61 -5.91 2.47 -2.61
C ILE A 61 -6.57 1.21 -2.05
N ASP A 62 -6.01 0.68 -0.97
CA ASP A 62 -6.69 -0.30 -0.11
C ASP A 62 -7.30 0.43 1.09
N PHE A 63 -8.62 0.52 1.13
CA PHE A 63 -9.35 1.27 2.16
C PHE A 63 -9.47 0.55 3.49
N PHE A 64 -9.51 -0.78 3.47
CA PHE A 64 -9.82 -1.59 4.65
C PHE A 64 -8.67 -2.50 5.08
N GLY A 65 -7.58 -2.53 4.29
CA GLY A 65 -6.51 -3.49 4.49
C GLY A 65 -6.94 -4.87 3.99
N GLY A 66 -5.95 -5.72 3.70
CA GLY A 66 -6.16 -7.10 3.29
C GLY A 66 -5.81 -7.38 1.83
N ARG A 67 -5.45 -6.37 1.04
CA ARG A 67 -4.89 -6.55 -0.29
C ARG A 67 -3.44 -6.06 -0.33
N SER A 68 -2.56 -6.91 -0.82
CA SER A 68 -1.17 -6.57 -1.07
C SER A 68 -1.04 -5.82 -2.40
N ALA A 69 0.13 -5.22 -2.65
CA ALA A 69 0.44 -4.68 -3.97
C ALA A 69 0.60 -5.78 -5.05
N ASN A 70 0.44 -7.07 -4.71
CA ASN A 70 0.56 -8.21 -5.60
C ASN A 70 -0.79 -8.95 -5.74
N PRO A 71 -1.55 -8.68 -6.83
CA PRO A 71 -2.86 -9.29 -7.05
C PRO A 71 -2.84 -10.82 -7.08
N VAL A 72 -1.71 -11.43 -7.47
CA VAL A 72 -1.57 -12.89 -7.50
C VAL A 72 -1.50 -13.47 -6.10
N ASN A 73 -0.78 -12.79 -5.19
CA ASN A 73 -0.71 -13.20 -3.79
C ASN A 73 -2.06 -13.01 -3.10
N ASP A 74 -2.80 -11.95 -3.44
CA ASP A 74 -4.12 -11.70 -2.86
C ASP A 74 -5.12 -12.79 -3.27
N LEU A 75 -5.13 -13.17 -4.55
CA LEU A 75 -5.96 -14.28 -5.05
C LEU A 75 -5.60 -15.61 -4.37
N LEU A 76 -4.30 -15.89 -4.22
CA LEU A 76 -3.85 -17.08 -3.52
C LEU A 76 -4.30 -17.06 -2.05
N GLN A 77 -4.18 -15.91 -1.39
CA GLN A 77 -4.61 -15.73 0.01
C GLN A 77 -6.12 -15.91 0.15
N GLU A 78 -6.93 -15.30 -0.72
CA GLU A 78 -8.38 -15.48 -0.76
C GLU A 78 -8.74 -16.96 -0.92
N GLN A 79 -8.14 -17.66 -1.90
CA GLN A 79 -8.40 -19.09 -2.12
C GLN A 79 -8.00 -19.98 -0.93
N LEU A 80 -6.85 -19.70 -0.29
CA LEU A 80 -6.41 -20.44 0.88
C LEU A 80 -7.35 -20.23 2.08
N LEU A 81 -7.83 -19.00 2.27
CA LEU A 81 -8.78 -18.68 3.33
C LEU A 81 -10.14 -19.34 3.08
N GLU A 82 -10.64 -19.34 1.84
CA GLU A 82 -11.88 -20.05 1.50
C GLU A 82 -11.80 -21.55 1.80
N ILE A 83 -10.69 -22.19 1.41
CA ILE A 83 -10.45 -23.61 1.73
C ILE A 83 -10.42 -23.79 3.24
N PHE A 84 -9.67 -22.97 3.96
CA PHE A 84 -9.57 -23.06 5.41
C PHE A 84 -10.93 -22.90 6.09
N ASP A 85 -11.72 -21.90 5.69
CA ASP A 85 -13.02 -21.59 6.27
C ASP A 85 -14.06 -22.67 6.02
N SER A 86 -13.94 -23.40 4.89
CA SER A 86 -14.80 -24.55 4.57
C SER A 86 -14.58 -25.76 5.49
N LEU A 87 -13.46 -25.82 6.21
CA LEU A 87 -13.13 -26.94 7.11
C LEU A 87 -13.83 -26.81 8.46
N ASP A 88 -14.19 -27.95 9.05
CA ASP A 88 -14.60 -28.01 10.46
C ASP A 88 -13.40 -27.74 11.40
N ASP A 89 -13.70 -27.38 12.66
CA ASP A 89 -12.68 -27.01 13.65
C ASP A 89 -11.61 -28.07 13.87
N ARG A 90 -11.99 -29.36 13.85
CA ARG A 90 -11.04 -30.47 14.05
C ARG A 90 -10.12 -30.61 12.83
N SER A 91 -10.67 -30.43 11.64
CA SER A 91 -9.94 -30.43 10.37
C SER A 91 -8.98 -29.24 10.26
N LYS A 92 -9.39 -28.04 10.70
CA LYS A 92 -8.53 -26.85 10.80
C LYS A 92 -7.32 -27.11 11.70
N VAL A 93 -7.55 -27.62 12.91
CA VAL A 93 -6.46 -27.94 13.85
C VAL A 93 -5.51 -28.99 13.27
N ARG A 94 -6.06 -30.02 12.60
CA ARG A 94 -5.25 -31.07 11.97
C ARG A 94 -4.39 -30.52 10.83
N LEU A 95 -4.92 -29.62 10.01
CA LEU A 95 -4.19 -28.97 8.93
C LEU A 95 -2.98 -28.20 9.49
N ILE A 96 -3.18 -27.39 10.54
CA ILE A 96 -2.10 -26.63 11.18
C ILE A 96 -1.07 -27.55 11.82
N ALA A 97 -1.50 -28.62 12.51
CA ALA A 97 -0.61 -29.61 13.10
C ALA A 97 0.25 -30.32 12.03
N MET A 98 -0.33 -30.66 10.88
CA MET A 98 0.40 -31.24 9.76
C MET A 98 1.42 -30.26 9.18
N ALA A 99 1.05 -28.99 9.00
CA ALA A 99 1.98 -27.96 8.54
C ALA A 99 3.15 -27.79 9.52
N ALA A 100 2.87 -27.70 10.82
CA ALA A 100 3.89 -27.59 11.85
C ALA A 100 4.81 -28.81 11.93
N ALA A 101 4.28 -30.03 11.76
CA ALA A 101 5.06 -31.26 11.80
C ALA A 101 5.97 -31.43 10.58
N ASN A 102 5.53 -30.99 9.40
CA ASN A 102 6.27 -31.19 8.15
C ASN A 102 7.18 -30.01 7.77
N PHE A 103 6.91 -28.81 8.32
CA PHE A 103 7.68 -27.60 8.02
C PHE A 103 8.24 -26.89 9.27
N GLY A 104 8.15 -27.52 10.45
CA GLY A 104 8.50 -26.91 11.74
C GLY A 104 9.94 -26.41 11.85
N ASP A 105 10.89 -27.07 11.18
CA ASP A 105 12.30 -26.64 11.20
C ASP A 105 12.50 -25.32 10.42
N LYS A 106 11.85 -25.16 9.26
CA LYS A 106 11.88 -23.90 8.49
C LYS A 106 11.18 -22.76 9.22
N ILE A 107 10.07 -23.05 9.89
CA ILE A 107 9.33 -22.04 10.67
C ILE A 107 10.20 -21.53 11.83
N ARG A 108 10.93 -22.42 12.52
CA ARG A 108 11.84 -22.06 13.62
C ARG A 108 13.06 -21.26 13.17
N GLU A 109 13.58 -21.53 11.97
CA GLU A 109 14.68 -20.74 11.38
C GLU A 109 14.24 -19.33 10.99
N GLU A 110 13.01 -19.17 10.47
CA GLU A 110 12.48 -17.87 10.03
C GLU A 110 12.02 -16.97 11.20
N THR A 111 11.57 -17.53 12.33
CA THR A 111 11.15 -16.76 13.53
C THR A 111 12.29 -16.39 14.49
N ARG A 112 13.52 -16.85 14.25
CA ARG A 112 14.71 -16.53 15.06
C ARG A 112 15.47 -15.28 14.59
N LYS A 113 14.98 -14.60 13.55
CA LYS A 113 15.43 -13.27 13.10
C LYS A 113 14.59 -12.18 13.73
#